data_AF-A0A533SJD5-F1
#
_entry.id   AF-A0A533SJD5-F1
#
_cell.length_a   1.000
_cell.length_b   1.000
_cell.length_c   1.000
_cell.angle_alpha   90.00
_cell.angle_beta   90.00
_cell.angle_gamma   90.00
#
_symmetry.space_group_name_H-M   'P 1'
#
loop_
_entity.id
_entity.type
_entity.pdbx_description
1 polymer ?
#
loop_
_entity_poly.entity_id
_entity_poly.type
_entity_poly.pdbx_seq_one_letter_code
_entity_poly.pdbx_strand_id
1 'polypeptide(L)'
;MALPKDHRIVELDKKIEEVRKQYDLYLSGLRKTEPASMLADVEVSILRATRQMAGSSTVVQFQIRALAHRFRSLQAQIKRFLDRRDTYIKSKLEESFSADVEEIGQTIFVDRAVTENPALIHSKIRSLIRSAGNGPNVYPDEIANILIAKAQKV
;
A
#
# COMPACT_ATOMS: atom_id res chain seq x y z
N MET A 1 17.94 -21.42 33.73
CA MET A 1 18.56 -21.89 32.46
C MET A 1 17.65 -21.53 31.31
N ALA A 2 18.12 -20.78 30.30
CA ALA A 2 17.33 -20.49 29.12
C ALA A 2 17.13 -21.77 28.31
N LEU A 3 15.88 -22.12 27.99
CA LEU A 3 15.55 -23.30 27.19
C LEU A 3 16.26 -23.22 25.82
N PRO A 4 16.80 -24.33 25.29
CA PRO A 4 17.37 -24.36 23.95
C PRO A 4 16.33 -23.85 22.96
N LYS A 5 16.64 -22.77 22.23
CA LYS A 5 15.80 -22.27 21.15
C LYS A 5 16.16 -23.05 19.89
N ASP A 6 15.16 -23.66 19.26
CA ASP A 6 15.32 -24.27 17.94
C ASP A 6 15.88 -23.23 16.97
N HIS A 7 16.85 -23.62 16.14
CA HIS A 7 17.47 -22.74 15.16
C HIS A 7 16.45 -22.05 14.26
N ARG A 8 15.40 -22.77 13.83
CA ARG A 8 14.33 -22.22 12.98
C ARG A 8 13.53 -21.12 13.67
N ILE A 9 13.35 -21.24 14.98
CA ILE A 9 12.63 -20.26 15.81
C ILE A 9 13.49 -19.01 15.98
N VAL A 10 14.81 -19.17 16.16
CA VAL A 10 15.75 -18.04 16.22
C VAL A 10 15.80 -17.28 14.89
N GLU A 11 15.83 -17.97 13.76
CA GLU A 11 15.78 -17.34 12.45
C GLU A 11 14.48 -16.59 12.21
N LEU A 12 13.35 -17.18 12.59
CA LEU A 12 12.04 -16.54 12.45
C LEU A 12 11.92 -15.28 13.32
N ASP A 13 12.43 -15.34 14.56
CA ASP A 13 12.47 -14.18 15.47
C ASP A 13 13.31 -13.04 14.87
N LYS A 14 14.49 -13.36 14.30
CA LYS A 14 15.32 -12.37 13.58
C LYS A 14 14.58 -11.75 12.39
N LYS A 15 13.84 -12.54 11.61
CA LYS A 15 13.05 -12.01 10.49
C LYS A 15 11.93 -11.08 10.96
N ILE A 16 11.25 -11.41 12.06
CA ILE A 16 10.24 -10.53 12.66
C ILE A 16 10.85 -9.19 13.09
N GLU A 17 12.02 -9.23 13.74
CA GLU A 17 12.73 -8.00 14.14
C GLU A 17 13.20 -7.18 12.94
N GLU A 18 13.64 -7.84 11.87
CA GLU A 18 14.04 -7.13 10.65
C GLU A 18 12.84 -6.43 10.01
N VAL A 19 11.69 -7.11 9.89
CA VAL A 19 10.44 -6.48 9.40
C VAL A 19 10.10 -5.26 10.25
N ARG A 20 10.16 -5.38 11.57
CA ARG A 20 9.91 -4.25 12.48
C ARG A 20 10.83 -3.07 12.17
N LYS A 21 12.14 -3.29 12.09
CA LYS A 21 13.11 -2.22 11.77
C LYS A 21 12.82 -1.56 10.43
N GLN A 22 12.50 -2.35 9.41
CA GLN A 22 12.20 -1.80 8.07
C GLN A 22 10.92 -0.98 8.07
N TYR A 23 9.89 -1.38 8.83
CA TYR A 23 8.70 -0.56 9.03
C TYR A 23 8.97 0.69 9.86
N ASP A 24 9.81 0.62 10.90
CA ASP A 24 10.22 1.81 11.67
C ASP A 24 10.94 2.83 10.75
N LEU A 25 11.80 2.36 9.84
CA LEU A 25 12.46 3.22 8.82
C LEU A 25 11.45 3.81 7.82
N TYR A 26 10.44 3.04 7.42
CA TYR A 26 9.39 3.52 6.52
C TYR A 26 8.49 4.56 7.20
N LEU A 27 8.09 4.30 8.44
CA LEU A 27 7.23 5.18 9.23
C LEU A 27 7.94 6.47 9.64
N SER A 28 9.25 6.44 9.85
CA SER A 28 10.08 7.65 10.07
C SER A 28 10.37 8.43 8.79
N GLY A 29 9.97 7.93 7.62
CA GLY A 29 10.22 8.57 6.32
C GLY A 29 11.64 8.41 5.78
N LEU A 30 12.52 7.69 6.49
CA LEU A 30 13.88 7.36 6.03
C LEU A 30 13.86 6.38 4.85
N ARG A 31 12.80 5.58 4.74
CA ARG A 31 12.55 4.69 3.61
C ARG A 31 11.30 5.15 2.85
N LYS A 32 11.40 5.23 1.52
CA LYS A 32 10.31 5.69 0.63
C LYS A 32 9.28 4.62 0.31
N THR A 33 9.69 3.35 0.24
CA THR A 33 8.84 2.24 -0.17
C THR A 33 8.44 1.36 1.00
N GLU A 34 7.17 0.98 1.06
CA GLU A 34 6.66 0.09 2.09
C GLU A 34 7.28 -1.32 1.95
N PRO A 35 7.83 -1.92 3.02
CA PRO A 35 8.38 -3.27 3.00
C PRO A 35 7.29 -4.36 3.12
N ALA A 36 6.19 -4.23 2.37
CA ALA A 36 5.03 -5.14 2.45
C ALA A 36 5.36 -6.59 2.08
N SER A 37 6.28 -6.81 1.12
CA SER A 37 6.73 -8.16 0.74
C SER A 37 7.41 -8.89 1.91
N MET A 38 8.21 -8.19 2.71
CA MET A 38 8.90 -8.78 3.85
C MET A 38 7.90 -9.21 4.94
N LEU A 39 6.83 -8.43 5.12
CA LEU A 39 5.75 -8.78 6.05
C LEU A 39 5.01 -10.04 5.60
N ALA A 40 4.71 -10.15 4.31
CA ALA A 40 4.08 -11.34 3.73
C ALA A 40 4.98 -12.59 3.85
N ASP A 41 6.29 -12.46 3.62
CA ASP A 41 7.24 -13.58 3.75
C ASP A 41 7.31 -14.13 5.18
N VAL A 42 7.28 -13.24 6.18
CA VAL A 42 7.25 -13.63 7.59
C VAL A 42 5.92 -14.27 7.97
N GLU A 43 4.80 -13.75 7.45
CA GLU A 43 3.48 -14.34 7.66
C GLU A 43 3.42 -15.78 7.12
N VAL A 44 3.91 -16.01 5.90
CA VAL A 44 4.00 -17.36 5.31
C VAL A 44 4.88 -18.27 6.16
N SER A 45 6.00 -17.76 6.66
CA SER A 45 6.92 -18.52 7.51
C SER A 45 6.28 -18.93 8.86
N ILE A 46 5.53 -18.02 9.48
CA ILE A 46 4.78 -18.30 10.71
C ILE A 46 3.66 -19.32 10.45
N LEU A 47 2.91 -19.17 9.36
CA LEU A 47 1.86 -20.12 8.99
C LEU A 47 2.44 -21.53 8.77
N ARG A 48 3.58 -21.65 8.08
CA ARG A 48 4.28 -22.94 7.92
C ARG A 48 4.71 -23.52 9.26
N ALA A 49 5.31 -22.70 10.14
CA ALA A 49 5.73 -23.15 11.47
C ALA A 49 4.53 -23.63 12.31
N THR A 50 3.40 -22.91 12.28
CA THR A 50 2.19 -23.30 13.02
C THR A 50 1.56 -24.61 12.52
N ARG A 51 1.60 -24.88 11.20
CA ARG A 51 1.11 -26.14 10.63
C ARG A 51 1.95 -27.36 11.04
N GLN A 52 3.25 -27.16 11.23
CA GLN A 52 4.19 -28.23 11.62
C GLN A 52 4.19 -28.53 13.14
N MET A 53 3.36 -27.82 13.93
CA MET A 53 3.34 -27.94 15.39
C MET A 53 2.88 -29.31 15.90
N ALA A 54 2.03 -30.03 15.17
CA ALA A 54 1.36 -31.25 15.65
C ALA A 54 2.33 -32.38 16.06
N GLY A 55 3.55 -32.42 15.49
CA GLY A 55 4.60 -33.37 15.85
C GLY A 55 5.72 -32.81 16.73
N SER A 56 5.61 -31.57 17.19
CA SER A 56 6.66 -30.87 17.93
C SER A 56 6.47 -30.96 19.45
N SER A 57 7.55 -30.79 20.22
CA SER A 57 7.48 -30.72 21.69
C SER A 57 6.62 -29.54 22.17
N THR A 58 6.03 -29.66 23.36
CA THR A 58 5.20 -28.60 23.97
C THR A 58 5.95 -27.27 24.10
N VAL A 59 7.26 -27.32 24.38
CA VAL A 59 8.14 -26.14 24.43
C VAL A 59 8.23 -25.45 23.07
N VAL A 60 8.48 -26.21 22.00
CA VAL A 60 8.55 -25.68 20.63
C VAL A 60 7.20 -25.10 20.20
N GLN A 61 6.11 -25.79 20.54
CA GLN A 61 4.77 -25.29 20.27
C GLN A 61 4.49 -23.96 20.97
N PHE A 62 4.91 -23.82 22.24
CA PHE A 62 4.78 -22.56 22.98
C PHE A 62 5.61 -21.44 22.33
N GLN A 63 6.85 -21.71 21.96
CA GLN A 63 7.72 -20.74 21.29
C GLN A 63 7.13 -20.27 19.94
N ILE A 64 6.57 -21.17 19.13
CA ILE A 64 5.91 -20.81 17.87
C ILE A 64 4.67 -19.95 18.12
N ARG A 65 3.84 -20.29 19.12
CA ARG A 65 2.65 -19.48 19.49
C ARG A 65 3.05 -18.09 19.97
N ALA A 66 4.10 -17.98 20.76
CA ALA A 66 4.62 -16.70 21.25
C ALA A 66 5.09 -15.81 20.09
N LEU A 67 5.84 -16.38 19.12
CA LEU A 67 6.26 -15.65 17.92
C LEU A 67 5.07 -15.23 17.05
N ALA A 68 4.09 -16.12 16.85
CA ALA A 68 2.89 -15.79 16.09
C ALA A 68 2.10 -14.64 16.73
N HIS A 69 1.94 -14.66 18.06
CA HIS A 69 1.29 -13.58 18.79
C HIS A 69 2.06 -12.25 18.65
N ARG A 70 3.39 -12.30 18.83
CA ARG A 70 4.26 -11.14 18.66
C ARG A 70 4.14 -10.53 17.27
N PHE A 71 4.14 -11.35 16.23
CA PHE A 71 3.99 -10.89 14.86
C PHE A 71 2.61 -10.29 14.58
N ARG A 72 1.52 -10.91 15.07
CA ARG A 72 0.17 -10.34 14.94
C ARG A 72 0.05 -8.97 15.63
N SER A 73 0.70 -8.81 16.78
CA SER A 73 0.77 -7.52 17.47
C SER A 73 1.47 -6.47 16.60
N LEU A 74 2.60 -6.83 15.98
CA LEU A 74 3.32 -5.97 15.04
C LEU A 74 2.46 -5.61 13.83
N GLN A 75 1.79 -6.58 13.19
CA GLN A 75 0.87 -6.33 12.07
C GLN A 75 -0.25 -5.35 12.46
N ALA A 76 -0.86 -5.53 13.64
CA ALA A 76 -1.92 -4.64 14.11
C ALA A 76 -1.41 -3.22 14.36
N GLN A 77 -0.20 -3.06 14.90
CA GLN A 77 0.44 -1.75 15.07
C GLN A 77 0.68 -1.08 13.73
N ILE A 78 1.34 -1.78 12.79
CA ILE A 78 1.63 -1.28 11.44
C ILE A 78 0.34 -0.84 10.75
N LYS A 79 -0.69 -1.69 10.75
CA LYS A 79 -1.99 -1.38 10.14
C LYS A 79 -2.59 -0.10 10.70
N ARG A 80 -2.63 0.06 12.03
CA ARG A 80 -3.13 1.29 12.67
C ARG A 80 -2.35 2.53 12.26
N PHE A 81 -1.04 2.42 12.09
CA PHE A 81 -0.21 3.54 11.64
C PHE A 81 -0.47 3.89 10.17
N LEU A 82 -0.58 2.90 9.30
CA LEU A 82 -0.91 3.11 7.89
C LEU A 82 -2.31 3.74 7.75
N ASP A 83 -3.31 3.19 8.45
CA ASP A 83 -4.68 3.73 8.44
C ASP A 83 -4.72 5.21 8.89
N ARG A 84 -3.97 5.56 9.95
CA ARG A 84 -3.84 6.95 10.43
C ARG A 84 -3.15 7.85 9.41
N ARG A 85 -2.08 7.36 8.79
CA ARG A 85 -1.34 8.11 7.76
C ARG A 85 -2.23 8.36 6.54
N ASP A 86 -2.98 7.36 6.09
CA ASP A 86 -3.90 7.49 4.96
C ASP A 86 -5.05 8.46 5.29
N THR A 87 -5.58 8.41 6.52
CA THR A 87 -6.59 9.36 6.99
C THR A 87 -6.03 10.78 7.02
N TYR A 88 -4.80 10.98 7.51
CA TYR A 88 -4.14 12.29 7.52
C TYR A 88 -3.84 12.80 6.11
N ILE A 89 -3.40 11.93 5.20
CA ILE A 89 -3.19 12.29 3.80
C ILE A 89 -4.52 12.69 3.16
N LYS A 90 -5.59 11.92 3.36
CA LYS A 90 -6.93 12.26 2.87
C LYS A 90 -7.43 13.59 3.43
N SER A 91 -7.32 13.81 4.73
CA SER A 91 -7.75 15.08 5.34
C SER A 91 -6.92 16.27 4.85
N LYS A 92 -5.61 16.09 4.65
CA LYS A 92 -4.74 17.15 4.10
C LYS A 92 -5.02 17.41 2.62
N LEU A 93 -5.30 16.38 1.84
CA LEU A 93 -5.76 16.52 0.47
C LEU A 93 -7.09 17.27 0.45
N GLU A 94 -8.07 16.87 1.26
CA GLU A 94 -9.33 17.58 1.41
C GLU A 94 -9.10 19.05 1.79
N GLU A 95 -8.30 19.38 2.82
CA GLU A 95 -7.96 20.77 3.19
C GLU A 95 -7.27 21.56 2.04
N SER A 96 -6.44 20.91 1.23
CA SER A 96 -5.71 21.55 0.12
C SER A 96 -6.57 21.74 -1.13
N PHE A 97 -7.59 20.89 -1.32
CA PHE A 97 -8.43 20.84 -2.51
C PHE A 97 -9.89 21.30 -2.27
N SER A 98 -10.30 21.55 -1.02
CA SER A 98 -11.65 22.00 -0.64
C SER A 98 -11.83 23.52 -0.66
N ALA A 99 -10.94 24.26 -1.33
CA ALA A 99 -11.22 25.66 -1.66
C ALA A 99 -12.06 25.83 -2.93
N ASP A 100 -12.12 24.86 -3.88
CA ASP A 100 -12.72 25.13 -5.21
C ASP A 100 -13.27 23.91 -6.00
N VAL A 101 -13.52 22.74 -5.41
CA VAL A 101 -13.99 21.58 -6.20
C VAL A 101 -15.19 20.87 -5.57
N GLU A 102 -16.26 21.63 -5.34
CA GLU A 102 -17.62 21.09 -5.45
C GLU A 102 -18.04 21.08 -6.92
N GLU A 103 -17.48 20.19 -7.73
CA GLU A 103 -18.14 19.81 -8.97
C GLU A 103 -17.69 18.42 -9.40
N ILE A 104 -18.67 17.63 -9.81
CA ILE A 104 -18.59 16.23 -10.22
C ILE A 104 -17.51 16.08 -11.30
N GLY A 105 -16.28 15.75 -10.90
CA GLY A 105 -15.16 15.58 -11.81
C GLY A 105 -14.18 14.58 -11.23
N GLN A 106 -14.02 13.43 -11.87
CA GLN A 106 -12.89 12.55 -11.60
C GLN A 106 -11.60 13.37 -11.79
N THR A 107 -10.84 13.55 -10.71
CA THR A 107 -9.54 14.22 -10.77
C THR A 107 -8.57 13.33 -11.56
N ILE A 108 -8.28 13.71 -12.80
CA ILE A 108 -7.26 13.06 -13.62
C ILE A 108 -5.91 13.68 -13.24
N PHE A 109 -5.06 12.93 -12.54
CA PHE A 109 -3.67 13.32 -12.33
C PHE A 109 -2.91 13.15 -13.65
N VAL A 110 -2.58 14.28 -14.29
CA VAL A 110 -1.77 14.30 -15.52
C VAL A 110 -0.32 14.48 -15.11
N ASP A 111 0.47 13.40 -15.23
CA ASP A 111 1.91 13.44 -14.99
C ASP A 111 2.62 14.29 -16.07
N ARG A 112 3.79 14.86 -15.78
CA ARG A 112 4.53 15.72 -16.73
C ARG A 112 4.91 14.95 -18.01
N ALA A 113 5.14 13.65 -17.89
CA ALA A 113 5.34 12.75 -19.02
C ALA A 113 4.10 12.63 -19.94
N VAL A 114 2.90 12.89 -19.42
CA VAL A 114 1.64 12.85 -20.18
C VAL A 114 1.39 14.18 -20.90
N THR A 115 1.86 15.30 -20.36
CA THR A 115 1.88 16.59 -21.10
C THR A 115 2.86 16.59 -22.27
N GLU A 116 3.94 15.82 -22.20
CA GLU A 116 4.92 15.66 -23.27
C GLU A 116 4.41 14.79 -24.43
N ASN A 117 3.37 13.96 -24.20
CA ASN A 117 2.76 13.13 -25.24
C ASN A 117 1.22 13.21 -25.23
N PRO A 118 0.63 14.21 -25.92
CA PRO A 118 -0.82 14.45 -25.94
C PRO A 118 -1.67 13.26 -26.40
N ALA A 119 -1.11 12.35 -27.20
CA ALA A 119 -1.81 11.16 -27.71
C ALA A 119 -2.27 10.21 -26.59
N LEU A 120 -1.56 10.20 -25.45
CA LEU A 120 -1.93 9.38 -24.29
C LEU A 120 -3.22 9.87 -23.63
N ILE A 121 -3.45 11.19 -23.63
CA ILE A 121 -4.66 11.81 -23.07
C ILE A 121 -5.88 11.44 -23.92
N HIS A 122 -5.77 11.57 -25.25
CA HIS A 122 -6.84 11.18 -26.17
C HIS A 122 -7.25 9.71 -26.01
N SER A 123 -6.28 8.79 -25.98
CA SER A 123 -6.56 7.36 -25.87
C SER A 123 -7.24 7.00 -24.55
N LYS A 124 -6.83 7.63 -23.44
CA LYS A 124 -7.42 7.40 -22.12
C LYS A 124 -8.86 7.91 -22.04
N ILE A 125 -9.13 9.11 -22.55
CA ILE A 125 -10.47 9.72 -22.54
C ILE A 125 -11.45 8.92 -23.40
N ARG A 126 -11.03 8.50 -24.60
CA ARG A 126 -11.84 7.60 -25.44
C ARG A 126 -12.16 6.29 -24.72
N SER A 127 -11.17 5.68 -24.05
CA SER A 127 -11.38 4.45 -23.28
C SER A 127 -12.36 4.66 -22.13
N LEU A 128 -12.25 5.77 -21.40
CA LEU A 128 -13.12 6.07 -20.27
C LEU A 128 -14.57 6.27 -20.72
N ILE A 129 -14.78 7.08 -21.76
CA ILE A 129 -16.12 7.34 -22.31
C ILE A 129 -16.74 6.07 -22.86
N ARG A 130 -15.95 5.21 -23.53
CA ARG A 130 -16.41 3.91 -24.04
C ARG A 130 -16.78 2.95 -22.91
N SER A 131 -16.03 2.95 -21.80
CA SER A 131 -16.33 2.11 -20.63
C SER A 131 -17.50 2.60 -19.79
N ALA A 132 -17.77 3.92 -19.82
CA ALA A 132 -18.84 4.54 -19.03
C ALA A 132 -20.23 4.39 -19.67
N GLY A 133 -20.32 3.89 -20.91
CA GLY A 133 -21.62 3.74 -21.60
C GLY A 133 -22.33 5.08 -21.87
N ASN A 134 -21.59 6.19 -21.90
CA ASN A 134 -22.16 7.51 -22.08
C ASN A 134 -22.75 7.65 -23.50
N GLY A 135 -23.96 8.22 -23.58
CA GLY A 135 -24.77 8.33 -24.79
C GLY A 135 -24.18 9.23 -25.90
N PRO A 136 -24.89 9.37 -27.04
CA PRO A 136 -24.35 9.84 -28.34
C PRO A 136 -23.84 11.30 -28.41
N ASN A 137 -23.83 12.04 -27.30
CA ASN A 137 -23.50 13.47 -27.26
C ASN A 137 -22.18 13.79 -26.53
N VAL A 138 -21.30 12.81 -26.32
CA VAL A 138 -19.98 13.05 -25.72
C VAL A 138 -18.92 13.00 -26.81
N TYR A 139 -18.19 14.11 -27.03
CA TYR A 139 -17.10 14.24 -27.99
C TYR A 139 -15.74 14.06 -27.29
N PRO A 140 -15.12 12.86 -27.34
CA PRO A 140 -13.93 12.56 -26.56
C PRO A 140 -12.72 13.43 -26.91
N ASP A 141 -12.61 13.80 -28.18
CA ASP A 141 -11.47 14.56 -28.69
C ASP A 141 -11.54 16.04 -28.31
N GLU A 142 -12.74 16.61 -28.19
CA GLU A 142 -12.92 17.99 -27.69
C GLU A 142 -12.55 18.09 -26.21
N ILE A 143 -12.99 17.12 -25.41
CA ILE A 143 -12.66 17.02 -23.98
C ILE A 143 -11.14 16.85 -23.80
N ALA A 144 -10.51 16.01 -24.62
CA ALA A 144 -9.06 15.83 -24.61
C ALA A 144 -8.31 17.12 -24.93
N ASN A 145 -8.74 17.86 -25.96
CA ASN A 145 -8.13 19.13 -26.36
C ASN A 145 -8.27 20.20 -25.27
N ILE A 146 -9.42 20.30 -24.59
CA ILE A 146 -9.63 21.22 -23.47
C ILE A 146 -8.69 20.89 -22.31
N LEU A 147 -8.53 19.60 -21.99
CA LEU A 147 -7.63 19.15 -20.93
C LEU A 147 -6.16 19.40 -21.26
N ILE A 148 -5.73 19.17 -22.50
CA ILE A 148 -4.38 19.50 -22.97
C ILE A 148 -4.13 21.01 -22.88
N ALA A 149 -5.07 21.84 -23.36
CA ALA A 149 -4.94 23.30 -23.33
C ALA A 149 -4.88 23.85 -21.90
N LYS A 150 -5.60 23.22 -20.95
CA LYS A 150 -5.54 23.58 -19.53
C LYS A 150 -4.23 23.15 -18.88
N ALA A 151 -3.71 21.97 -19.24
CA ALA A 151 -2.45 21.45 -18.72
C ALA A 151 -1.21 22.22 -19.24
N GLN A 152 -1.27 22.84 -20.42
CA GLN A 152 -0.19 23.66 -20.97
C GLN A 152 -0.13 25.10 -20.42
N LYS A 153 -1.19 25.57 -19.74
CA LYS A 153 -1.25 26.91 -19.14
C LYS A 153 -0.66 26.99 -17.73
N VAL A 154 -0.31 25.85 -17.14
CA VAL A 154 0.35 25.70 -15.82
C VAL A 154 1.85 25.59 -16.02
#